data_AF-A0A1V5W3N2-F1
#
_entry.id   AF-A0A1V5W3N2-F1
#
_cell.length_a   1.000
_cell.length_b   1.000
_cell.length_c   1.000
_cell.angle_alpha   90.00
_cell.angle_beta   90.00
_cell.angle_gamma   90.00
#
_symmetry.space_group_name_H-M   'P 1'
#
loop_
_entity.id
_entity.type
_entity.pdbx_description
1 polymer ?
#
loop_
_entity_poly.entity_id
_entity_poly.type
_entity_poly.pdbx_seq_one_letter_code
_entity_poly.pdbx_strand_id
1 'polypeptide(L)'
;MPEARESISEKAKRIETALKYTNGDMEKAKFMAGGKLQDIVALKGKFVVPDQNRSGAFIAFVNVVQEYISAVVSITSNNTTTYTRLRIFDNWKSFYNNINAYSKSEDSANSQELNEQLMTKMIQRDVFPDAQKMNLEYLSTVFQDIIKEIFQSEKAKSQLDIEKTNSMEVDLAGISIMVPEFETEKEESPTEATEEKSIPDTAFGKRLSEIESKASFVVEGCCVLSPVRGKPISEVTVGERILVSLTAGDPVSEKVIDAYKARDHEGKPLPIIGRVIEIVPNEQSKGVILYALVAKGIYAKIVEEEPVRIQTEATQLINSTTEIQEEKPAGDWLTILIVIVFVILILSLVILFYVIS
;
A
#
# COMPACT_ATOMS: atom_id res chain seq x y z
N MET A 1 47.39 -19.53 6.79
CA MET A 1 46.37 -19.15 5.77
C MET A 1 44.91 -19.43 6.21
N PRO A 2 44.46 -19.08 7.43
CA PRO A 2 43.04 -19.18 7.82
C PRO A 2 42.19 -18.00 7.33
N GLU A 3 42.69 -16.76 7.41
CA GLU A 3 41.94 -15.52 7.05
C GLU A 3 41.48 -15.48 5.58
N ALA A 4 42.29 -16.01 4.66
CA ALA A 4 41.95 -16.11 3.24
C ALA A 4 40.82 -17.12 2.97
N ARG A 5 40.66 -18.16 3.80
CA ARG A 5 39.58 -19.15 3.65
C ARG A 5 38.27 -18.67 4.29
N GLU A 6 38.38 -17.98 5.43
CA GLU A 6 37.22 -17.34 6.08
C GLU A 6 36.59 -16.26 5.18
N SER A 7 37.41 -15.40 4.56
CA SER A 7 36.90 -14.37 3.64
C SER A 7 36.24 -14.93 2.36
N ILE A 8 36.63 -16.13 1.91
CA ILE A 8 35.99 -16.80 0.77
C ILE A 8 34.66 -17.43 1.20
N SER A 9 34.63 -18.08 2.37
CA SER A 9 33.41 -18.67 2.93
C SER A 9 32.35 -17.62 3.24
N GLU A 10 32.75 -16.48 3.80
CA GLU A 10 31.84 -15.37 4.12
C GLU A 10 31.26 -14.72 2.86
N LYS A 11 32.09 -14.53 1.82
CA LYS A 11 31.63 -14.03 0.51
C LYS A 11 30.65 -15.00 -0.16
N ALA A 12 30.91 -16.31 -0.08
CA ALA A 12 30.01 -17.32 -0.62
C ALA A 12 28.63 -17.29 0.07
N LYS A 13 28.62 -17.21 1.41
CA LYS A 13 27.38 -17.11 2.20
C LYS A 13 26.59 -15.84 1.88
N ARG A 14 27.25 -14.70 1.70
CA ARG A 14 26.60 -13.44 1.31
C ARG A 14 25.94 -13.55 -0.08
N ILE A 15 26.61 -14.16 -1.05
CA ILE A 15 26.04 -14.37 -2.39
C ILE A 15 24.84 -15.32 -2.32
N GLU A 16 24.92 -16.41 -1.55
CA GLU A 16 23.81 -17.34 -1.35
C GLU A 16 22.59 -16.67 -0.74
N THR A 17 22.77 -15.84 0.29
CA THR A 17 21.68 -15.05 0.86
C THR A 17 21.13 -14.05 -0.15
N ALA A 18 21.99 -13.36 -0.92
CA ALA A 18 21.56 -12.41 -1.94
C ALA A 18 20.73 -13.05 -3.05
N LEU A 19 21.03 -14.30 -3.45
CA LEU A 19 20.28 -15.02 -4.49
C LEU A 19 18.78 -15.17 -4.16
N LYS A 20 18.43 -15.24 -2.86
CA LYS A 20 17.04 -15.27 -2.40
C LYS A 20 16.26 -14.01 -2.77
N TYR A 21 16.95 -12.87 -2.86
CA TYR A 21 16.36 -11.56 -3.09
C TYR A 21 16.54 -11.07 -4.53
N THR A 22 17.27 -11.82 -5.36
CA THR A 22 17.52 -11.48 -6.76
C THR A 22 16.88 -12.45 -7.74
N ASN A 23 15.92 -13.27 -7.28
CA ASN A 23 15.23 -14.28 -8.08
C ASN A 23 16.20 -15.24 -8.79
N GLY A 24 17.30 -15.62 -8.11
CA GLY A 24 18.32 -16.50 -8.69
C GLY A 24 19.29 -15.83 -9.68
N ASP A 25 19.17 -14.53 -9.95
CA ASP A 25 20.10 -13.80 -10.81
C ASP A 25 21.45 -13.61 -10.10
N MET A 26 22.47 -14.31 -10.61
CA MET A 26 23.82 -14.35 -10.07
C MET A 26 24.57 -13.02 -10.21
N GLU A 27 24.30 -12.23 -11.25
CA GLU A 27 24.94 -10.92 -11.42
C GLU A 27 24.39 -9.92 -10.42
N LYS A 28 23.05 -9.87 -10.29
CA LYS A 28 22.39 -9.04 -9.26
C LYS A 28 22.79 -9.48 -7.86
N ALA A 29 22.91 -10.79 -7.60
CA ALA A 29 23.34 -11.30 -6.30
C ALA A 29 24.77 -10.85 -5.96
N LYS A 30 25.69 -10.87 -6.92
CA LYS A 30 27.05 -10.32 -6.75
C LYS A 30 27.03 -8.81 -6.49
N PHE A 31 26.18 -8.06 -7.19
CA PHE A 31 26.03 -6.62 -6.96
C PHE A 31 25.44 -6.30 -5.59
N MET A 32 24.45 -7.07 -5.11
CA MET A 32 23.89 -6.93 -3.78
C MET A 32 24.89 -7.30 -2.68
N ALA A 33 25.59 -8.44 -2.83
CA ALA A 33 26.63 -8.88 -1.90
C ALA A 33 27.78 -7.88 -1.80
N GLY A 34 28.11 -7.21 -2.91
CA GLY A 34 29.08 -6.13 -3.00
C GLY A 34 28.57 -4.74 -2.60
N GLY A 35 27.31 -4.61 -2.15
CA GLY A 35 26.71 -3.35 -1.69
C GLY A 35 26.35 -2.35 -2.80
N LYS A 36 26.44 -2.75 -4.06
CA LYS A 36 26.11 -1.91 -5.23
C LYS A 36 24.62 -1.91 -5.56
N LEU A 37 23.92 -2.99 -5.24
CA LEU A 37 22.46 -3.06 -5.35
C LEU A 37 21.86 -2.72 -3.98
N GLN A 38 21.18 -1.58 -3.90
CA GLN A 38 20.49 -1.09 -2.72
C GLN A 38 18.99 -0.97 -3.01
N ASP A 39 18.26 -2.05 -2.74
CA ASP A 39 16.83 -2.18 -3.02
C ASP A 39 15.95 -1.74 -1.83
N ILE A 40 16.56 -1.51 -0.66
CA ILE A 40 15.86 -1.11 0.57
C ILE A 40 16.31 0.28 1.04
N VAL A 41 15.37 1.05 1.55
CA VAL A 41 15.61 2.25 2.35
C VAL A 41 15.16 1.97 3.79
N ALA A 42 16.08 2.16 4.74
CA ALA A 42 15.81 2.11 6.17
C ALA A 42 15.37 3.51 6.64
N LEU A 43 14.12 3.60 7.08
CA LEU A 43 13.51 4.79 7.68
C LEU A 43 13.64 4.67 9.21
N LYS A 44 14.57 5.43 9.80
CA LYS A 44 14.82 5.44 11.24
C LYS A 44 14.07 6.62 11.84
N GLY A 45 13.30 6.40 12.89
CA GLY A 45 12.53 7.44 13.55
C GLY A 45 12.57 7.34 15.06
N LYS A 46 12.54 8.49 15.73
CA LYS A 46 12.29 8.58 17.17
C LYS A 46 11.21 9.60 17.46
N PHE A 47 10.42 9.36 18.49
CA PHE A 47 9.29 10.22 18.82
C PHE A 47 9.12 10.40 20.32
N VAL A 48 8.47 11.52 20.68
CA VAL A 48 8.06 11.83 22.05
C VAL A 48 6.66 12.44 22.01
N VAL A 49 5.82 12.02 22.95
CA VAL A 49 4.45 12.49 23.17
C VAL A 49 4.37 13.02 24.60
N PRO A 50 4.76 14.28 24.85
CA PRO A 50 5.01 14.79 26.19
C PRO A 50 3.79 14.76 27.12
N ASP A 51 2.62 15.03 26.56
CA ASP A 51 1.32 15.04 27.25
C ASP A 51 0.82 13.66 27.65
N GLN A 52 1.32 12.60 27.02
CA GLN A 52 1.02 11.21 27.39
C GLN A 52 2.17 10.54 28.15
N ASN A 53 3.26 11.28 28.43
CA ASN A 53 4.50 10.76 28.99
C ASN A 53 5.02 9.51 28.24
N ARG A 54 4.89 9.51 26.90
CA ARG A 54 5.36 8.40 26.05
C ARG A 54 6.51 8.85 25.17
N SER A 55 7.46 7.95 24.94
CA SER A 55 8.46 8.13 23.88
C SER A 55 8.87 6.79 23.31
N GLY A 56 9.56 6.82 22.18
CA GLY A 56 9.94 5.60 21.52
C GLY A 56 10.73 5.84 20.25
N ALA A 57 10.90 4.75 19.51
CA ALA A 57 11.56 4.76 18.22
C ALA A 57 11.01 3.66 17.34
N PHE A 58 11.22 3.82 16.05
CA PHE A 58 10.90 2.84 15.04
C PHE A 58 11.99 2.81 13.98
N ILE A 59 12.13 1.65 13.34
CA ILE A 59 12.86 1.49 12.11
C ILE A 59 11.96 0.71 11.14
N ALA A 60 11.72 1.27 9.96
CA ALA A 60 10.99 0.62 8.89
C ALA A 60 11.93 0.38 7.71
N PHE A 61 11.86 -0.82 7.14
CA PHE A 61 12.61 -1.18 5.94
C PHE A 61 11.63 -1.20 4.78
N VAL A 62 11.87 -0.33 3.80
CA VAL A 62 11.00 -0.17 2.64
C VAL A 62 11.78 -0.60 1.41
N ASN A 63 11.31 -1.64 0.73
CA ASN A 63 11.86 -1.98 -0.58
C ASN A 63 11.29 -1.03 -1.62
N VAL A 64 12.17 -0.23 -2.21
CA VAL A 64 11.80 0.84 -3.15
C VAL A 64 11.81 0.37 -4.61
N VAL A 65 12.23 -0.87 -4.86
CA VAL A 65 12.20 -1.48 -6.21
C VAL A 65 10.89 -2.23 -6.44
N GLN A 66 10.42 -2.93 -5.41
CA GLN A 66 9.19 -3.73 -5.42
C GLN A 66 8.05 -3.06 -4.60
N GLU A 67 8.26 -1.80 -4.18
CA GLU A 67 7.30 -0.94 -3.48
C GLU A 67 6.54 -1.65 -2.34
N TYR A 68 7.28 -2.11 -1.32
CA TYR A 68 6.67 -2.74 -0.14
C TYR A 68 7.43 -2.48 1.15
N ILE A 69 6.73 -2.66 2.26
CA ILE A 69 7.32 -2.56 3.59
C ILE A 69 7.84 -3.94 4.00
N SER A 70 9.15 -4.10 3.99
CA SER A 70 9.87 -5.33 4.31
C SER A 70 9.77 -5.69 5.79
N ALA A 71 9.88 -4.71 6.67
CA ALA A 71 9.73 -4.92 8.11
C ALA A 71 9.50 -3.58 8.81
N VAL A 72 8.79 -3.61 9.94
CA VAL A 72 8.67 -2.47 10.86
C VAL A 72 8.97 -2.99 12.25
N VAL A 73 9.92 -2.34 12.92
CA VAL A 73 10.28 -2.63 14.30
C VAL A 73 10.20 -1.35 15.10
N SER A 74 9.38 -1.32 16.13
CA SER A 74 9.24 -0.17 17.02
C SER A 74 9.32 -0.56 18.47
N ILE A 75 9.50 0.46 19.32
CA ILE A 75 9.43 0.39 20.77
C ILE A 75 8.67 1.60 21.28
N THR A 76 7.91 1.39 22.35
CA THR A 76 7.28 2.45 23.14
C THR A 76 7.72 2.32 24.59
N SER A 77 7.89 3.45 25.26
CA SER A 77 8.24 3.54 26.67
C SER A 77 7.31 4.53 27.35
N ASN A 78 6.94 4.24 28.60
CA ASN A 78 6.12 5.11 29.44
C ASN A 78 6.95 6.21 30.14
N ASN A 79 7.95 6.72 29.45
CA ASN A 79 8.77 7.85 29.89
C ASN A 79 9.20 8.66 28.66
N THR A 80 9.68 9.89 28.88
CA THR A 80 10.21 10.76 27.81
C THR A 80 11.73 10.62 27.60
N THR A 81 12.42 9.88 28.47
CA THR A 81 13.89 9.78 28.47
C THR A 81 14.42 8.97 27.28
N THR A 82 13.67 7.98 26.80
CA THR A 82 14.04 7.14 25.64
C THR A 82 14.32 8.00 24.40
N TYR A 83 13.54 9.06 24.17
CA TYR A 83 13.76 10.00 23.05
C TYR A 83 15.13 10.69 23.08
N THR A 84 15.64 11.02 24.27
CA THR A 84 16.94 11.71 24.43
C THR A 84 18.11 10.74 24.35
N ARG A 85 17.94 9.49 24.80
CA ARG A 85 18.99 8.48 24.82
C ARG A 85 19.26 7.87 23.44
N LEU A 86 18.24 7.81 22.58
CA LEU A 86 18.36 7.21 21.25
C LEU A 86 19.05 8.14 20.25
N ARG A 87 20.12 7.63 19.65
CA ARG A 87 20.91 8.28 18.60
C ARG A 87 20.43 7.81 17.23
N ILE A 88 19.66 8.66 16.57
CA ILE A 88 19.03 8.34 15.28
C ILE A 88 20.01 8.38 14.10
N PHE A 89 21.08 9.15 14.21
CA PHE A 89 22.10 9.34 13.18
C PHE A 89 23.18 8.24 13.16
N ASP A 90 23.13 7.31 14.12
CA ASP A 90 23.97 6.13 14.05
C ASP A 90 23.52 5.25 12.86
N ASN A 91 24.44 4.42 12.34
CA ASN A 91 24.12 3.46 11.29
C ASN A 91 22.91 2.58 11.68
N TRP A 92 22.07 2.26 10.71
CA TRP A 92 20.81 1.55 10.95
C TRP A 92 20.96 0.25 11.75
N LYS A 93 22.07 -0.50 11.61
CA LYS A 93 22.31 -1.73 12.39
C LYS A 93 22.52 -1.41 13.87
N SER A 94 23.28 -0.37 14.16
CA SER A 94 23.51 0.09 15.54
C SER A 94 22.21 0.60 16.14
N PHE A 95 21.43 1.36 15.37
CA PHE A 95 20.12 1.84 15.78
C PHE A 95 19.14 0.70 16.06
N TYR A 96 19.07 -0.30 15.18
CA TYR A 96 18.24 -1.50 15.35
C TYR A 96 18.64 -2.30 16.60
N ASN A 97 19.94 -2.52 16.81
CA ASN A 97 20.43 -3.21 18.01
C ASN A 97 20.08 -2.44 19.29
N ASN A 98 20.16 -1.11 19.26
CA ASN A 98 19.74 -0.28 20.38
C ASN A 98 18.24 -0.45 20.65
N ILE A 99 17.38 -0.36 19.62
CA ILE A 99 15.93 -0.60 19.74
C ILE A 99 15.64 -1.96 20.39
N ASN A 100 16.29 -3.02 19.90
CA ASN A 100 16.14 -4.37 20.44
C ASN A 100 16.66 -4.55 21.88
N ALA A 101 17.64 -3.74 22.30
CA ALA A 101 18.09 -3.74 23.69
C ALA A 101 17.05 -3.07 24.59
N TYR A 102 16.42 -1.98 24.14
CA TYR A 102 15.36 -1.29 24.86
C TYR A 102 14.07 -2.11 24.96
N SER A 103 13.72 -2.91 23.95
CA SER A 103 12.54 -3.79 24.02
C SER A 103 12.66 -4.91 25.05
N LYS A 104 13.88 -5.20 25.54
CA LYS A 104 14.13 -6.17 26.62
C LYS A 104 14.16 -5.53 28.01
N SER A 105 14.00 -4.21 28.10
CA SER A 105 13.95 -3.48 29.37
C SER A 105 12.54 -3.46 29.96
N GLU A 106 12.44 -3.43 31.29
CA GLU A 106 11.17 -3.45 32.04
C GLU A 106 10.22 -2.28 31.72
N ASP A 107 10.75 -1.19 31.16
CA ASP A 107 9.99 0.03 30.81
C ASP A 107 9.35 0.00 29.41
N SER A 108 9.49 -1.11 28.66
CA SER A 108 8.99 -1.21 27.29
C SER A 108 7.56 -1.75 27.22
N ALA A 109 6.69 -1.06 26.47
CA ALA A 109 5.33 -1.51 26.19
C ALA A 109 5.26 -2.22 24.84
N ASN A 110 4.25 -3.10 24.67
CA ASN A 110 4.03 -3.88 23.46
C ASN A 110 3.99 -2.97 22.21
N SER A 111 4.86 -3.26 21.24
CA SER A 111 5.09 -2.43 20.06
C SER A 111 4.46 -2.98 18.76
N GLN A 112 3.74 -4.10 18.85
CA GLN A 112 3.08 -4.69 17.68
C GLN A 112 2.00 -3.75 17.10
N GLU A 113 1.15 -3.17 17.93
CA GLU A 113 0.11 -2.23 17.49
C GLU A 113 0.71 -1.02 16.77
N LEU A 114 1.81 -0.47 17.30
CA LEU A 114 2.53 0.63 16.66
C LEU A 114 3.12 0.21 15.31
N ASN A 115 3.68 -1.00 15.19
CA ASN A 115 4.18 -1.51 13.91
C ASN A 115 3.07 -1.58 12.86
N GLU A 116 1.89 -2.12 13.22
CA GLU A 116 0.74 -2.27 12.32
C GLU A 116 0.18 -0.91 11.89
N GLN A 117 0.07 0.04 12.82
CA GLN A 117 -0.40 1.39 12.52
C GLN A 117 0.61 2.16 11.64
N LEU A 118 1.91 2.09 11.95
CA LEU A 118 2.96 2.69 11.11
C LEU A 118 2.93 2.10 9.70
N MET A 119 2.84 0.77 9.57
CA MET A 119 2.72 0.09 8.29
C MET A 119 1.51 0.58 7.49
N THR A 120 0.33 0.58 8.10
CA THR A 120 -0.92 1.04 7.48
C THR A 120 -0.81 2.49 7.01
N LYS A 121 -0.29 3.37 7.86
CA LYS A 121 -0.16 4.80 7.55
C LYS A 121 0.88 5.09 6.48
N MET A 122 2.00 4.37 6.47
CA MET A 122 2.99 4.47 5.38
C MET A 122 2.40 4.07 4.03
N ILE A 123 1.57 3.02 3.99
CA ILE A 123 0.86 2.61 2.77
C ILE A 123 -0.16 3.67 2.35
N GLN A 124 -0.98 4.17 3.28
CA GLN A 124 -1.97 5.21 3.00
C GLN A 124 -1.37 6.52 2.48
N ARG A 125 -0.16 6.88 2.95
CA ARG A 125 0.54 8.09 2.55
C ARG A 125 1.50 7.90 1.37
N ASP A 126 1.58 6.68 0.81
CA ASP A 126 2.45 6.32 -0.31
C ASP A 126 3.90 6.83 -0.14
N VAL A 127 4.61 6.32 0.87
CA VAL A 127 5.98 6.78 1.19
C VAL A 127 7.05 6.31 0.21
N PHE A 128 6.73 5.41 -0.73
CA PHE A 128 7.70 4.74 -1.60
C PHE A 128 8.45 5.70 -2.54
N PRO A 129 7.79 6.64 -3.25
CA PRO A 129 8.47 7.54 -4.18
C PRO A 129 9.48 8.45 -3.46
N ASP A 130 9.11 8.95 -2.28
CA ASP A 130 9.96 9.83 -1.47
C ASP A 130 11.07 9.06 -0.75
N ALA A 131 10.82 7.82 -0.33
CA ALA A 131 11.87 6.92 0.16
C ALA A 131 12.90 6.64 -0.95
N GLN A 132 12.46 6.34 -2.17
CA GLN A 132 13.33 6.09 -3.31
C GLN A 132 14.20 7.31 -3.65
N LYS A 133 13.62 8.51 -3.61
CA LYS A 133 14.31 9.79 -3.87
C LYS A 133 15.16 10.27 -2.69
N MET A 134 15.11 9.59 -1.54
CA MET A 134 15.75 10.02 -0.29
C MET A 134 15.30 11.42 0.15
N ASN A 135 14.01 11.72 -0.01
CA ASN A 135 13.43 13.02 0.33
C ASN A 135 13.19 13.14 1.84
N LEU A 136 14.26 13.34 2.61
CA LEU A 136 14.20 13.40 4.07
C LEU A 136 13.29 14.52 4.59
N GLU A 137 13.25 15.68 3.94
CA GLU A 137 12.45 16.82 4.37
C GLU A 137 10.95 16.50 4.30
N TYR A 138 10.50 15.96 3.17
CA TYR A 138 9.12 15.53 3.01
C TYR A 138 8.76 14.38 3.94
N LEU A 139 9.59 13.33 3.98
CA LEU A 139 9.34 12.17 4.84
C LEU A 139 9.32 12.59 6.32
N SER A 140 10.16 13.51 6.76
CA SER A 140 10.12 14.03 8.14
C SER A 140 8.78 14.67 8.46
N THR A 141 8.21 15.43 7.52
CA THR A 141 6.89 16.03 7.66
C THR A 141 5.79 14.97 7.70
N VAL A 142 5.82 14.00 6.77
CA VAL A 142 4.85 12.89 6.73
C VAL A 142 4.88 12.08 8.02
N PHE A 143 6.07 11.69 8.51
CA PHE A 143 6.19 10.91 9.74
C PHE A 143 5.85 11.73 10.99
N GLN A 144 6.06 13.05 10.97
CA GLN A 144 5.57 13.94 12.02
C GLN A 144 4.04 13.93 12.09
N ASP A 145 3.35 13.95 10.95
CA ASP A 145 1.88 13.86 10.89
C ASP A 145 1.39 12.47 11.29
N ILE A 146 2.02 11.40 10.78
CA ILE A 146 1.67 10.00 11.12
C ILE A 146 1.74 9.79 12.63
N ILE A 147 2.81 10.26 13.28
CA ILE A 147 2.98 10.11 14.73
C ILE A 147 1.91 10.91 15.49
N LYS A 148 1.58 12.13 15.04
CA LYS A 148 0.48 12.90 15.64
C LYS A 148 -0.86 12.19 15.53
N GLU A 149 -1.16 11.60 14.37
CA GLU A 149 -2.40 10.84 14.15
C GLU A 149 -2.47 9.57 15.00
N ILE A 150 -1.39 8.78 15.03
CA ILE A 150 -1.31 7.53 15.80
C ILE A 150 -1.56 7.78 17.29
N PHE A 151 -0.90 8.80 17.86
CA PHE A 151 -1.04 9.13 19.28
C PHE A 151 -2.17 10.12 19.56
N GLN A 152 -2.88 10.61 18.55
CA GLN A 152 -3.94 11.62 18.68
C GLN A 152 -3.48 12.84 19.51
N SER A 153 -2.24 13.30 19.27
CA SER A 153 -1.64 14.40 20.04
C SER A 153 -0.87 15.36 19.14
N GLU A 154 -1.30 16.63 19.13
CA GLU A 154 -0.60 17.72 18.44
C GLU A 154 0.75 18.07 19.05
N LYS A 155 0.98 17.66 20.31
CA LYS A 155 2.26 17.88 21.02
C LYS A 155 3.29 16.81 20.69
N ALA A 156 2.91 15.75 19.97
CA ALA A 156 3.82 14.73 19.53
C ALA A 156 4.91 15.32 18.61
N LYS A 157 6.15 14.93 18.84
CA LYS A 157 7.31 15.32 18.01
C LYS A 157 8.01 14.08 17.52
N SER A 158 8.41 14.08 16.26
CA SER A 158 9.24 13.04 15.67
C SER A 158 10.51 13.63 15.07
N GLN A 159 11.53 12.78 14.98
CA GLN A 159 12.74 13.03 14.22
C GLN A 159 12.96 11.81 13.33
N LEU A 160 13.32 12.04 12.07
CA LEU A 160 13.54 11.00 11.07
C LEU A 160 14.98 11.09 10.53
N ASP A 161 15.54 9.95 10.16
CA ASP A 161 16.74 9.81 9.36
C ASP A 161 16.55 8.64 8.38
N ILE A 162 17.25 8.68 7.25
CA ILE A 162 17.06 7.71 6.16
C ILE A 162 18.40 7.18 5.66
N GLU A 163 18.46 5.88 5.40
CA GLU A 163 19.70 5.21 4.99
C GLU A 163 19.43 4.17 3.92
N LYS A 164 20.25 4.11 2.87
CA LYS A 164 20.15 3.06 1.84
C LYS A 164 20.79 1.77 2.34
N THR A 165 20.13 0.66 2.08
CA THR A 165 20.63 -0.69 2.38
C THR A 165 20.08 -1.69 1.37
N ASN A 166 20.15 -2.99 1.65
CA ASN A 166 19.57 -4.01 0.80
C ASN A 166 18.95 -5.15 1.58
N SER A 167 18.09 -5.91 0.91
CA SER A 167 17.35 -7.04 1.50
C SER A 167 18.27 -8.07 2.16
N MET A 168 19.44 -8.36 1.57
CA MET A 168 20.42 -9.28 2.15
C MET A 168 20.98 -8.77 3.49
N GLU A 169 21.35 -7.48 3.58
CA GLU A 169 21.91 -6.90 4.80
C GLU A 169 20.90 -6.87 5.95
N VAL A 170 19.61 -6.69 5.63
CA VAL A 170 18.51 -6.72 6.60
C VAL A 170 18.29 -8.16 7.12
N ASP A 171 18.30 -9.15 6.23
CA ASP A 171 18.18 -10.57 6.60
C ASP A 171 19.36 -11.04 7.47
N LEU A 172 20.58 -10.66 7.09
CA LEU A 172 21.79 -10.96 7.86
C LEU A 172 21.80 -10.30 9.26
N ALA A 173 21.03 -9.24 9.48
CA ALA A 173 20.84 -8.63 10.80
C ALA A 173 19.82 -9.39 11.67
N GLY A 174 19.22 -10.48 11.16
CA GLY A 174 18.24 -11.30 11.86
C GLY A 174 16.83 -10.69 11.87
N ILE A 175 16.56 -9.73 10.98
CA ILE A 175 15.24 -9.12 10.84
C ILE A 175 14.43 -9.99 9.87
N SER A 176 13.32 -10.53 10.35
CA SER A 176 12.40 -11.27 9.48
C SER A 176 11.80 -10.31 8.44
N ILE A 177 12.27 -10.44 7.21
CA ILE A 177 11.73 -9.67 6.08
C ILE A 177 10.45 -10.34 5.62
N MET A 178 9.36 -9.58 5.60
CA MET A 178 8.14 -9.94 4.91
C MET A 178 8.38 -9.82 3.40
N VAL A 179 9.07 -10.80 2.84
CA VAL A 179 9.01 -11.05 1.40
C VAL A 179 7.61 -11.65 1.19
N PRO A 180 6.77 -11.11 0.31
CA PRO A 180 5.57 -11.83 -0.10
C PRO A 180 6.08 -13.13 -0.69
N GLU A 181 5.62 -14.24 -0.16
CA GLU A 181 5.97 -15.55 -0.67
C GLU A 181 5.74 -15.54 -2.19
N PHE A 182 6.84 -15.54 -2.93
CA PHE A 182 6.88 -16.28 -4.16
C PHE A 182 6.92 -17.72 -3.71
N GLU A 183 5.81 -18.45 -3.85
CA GLU A 183 5.84 -19.90 -3.82
C GLU A 183 6.73 -20.35 -4.99
N THR A 184 8.05 -20.35 -4.79
CA THR A 184 8.91 -21.31 -5.46
C THR A 184 8.63 -22.63 -4.78
N GLU A 185 7.60 -23.32 -5.23
CA GLU A 185 7.48 -24.77 -5.04
C GLU A 185 8.80 -25.39 -5.53
N LYS A 186 9.64 -25.81 -4.59
CA LYS A 186 10.74 -26.72 -4.89
C LYS A 186 10.19 -28.13 -4.83
N GLU A 187 10.15 -28.74 -6.02
CA GLU A 187 10.31 -30.16 -6.29
C GLU A 187 9.53 -31.15 -5.41
N GLU A 188 8.35 -31.55 -5.89
CA GLU A 188 8.02 -32.97 -6.01
C GLU A 188 7.42 -33.22 -7.40
N SER A 189 8.16 -33.94 -8.25
CA SER A 189 7.61 -34.69 -9.39
C SER A 189 7.57 -36.17 -9.02
N PRO A 190 6.72 -37.05 -9.60
CA PRO A 190 5.91 -36.90 -10.82
C PRO A 190 4.39 -37.14 -10.55
N THR A 191 3.43 -36.87 -11.43
CA THR A 191 3.02 -37.76 -12.53
C THR A 191 1.85 -37.11 -13.30
N GLU A 192 1.87 -37.26 -14.63
CA GLU A 192 0.73 -37.30 -15.57
C GLU A 192 -0.11 -36.03 -15.84
N ALA A 193 0.35 -35.30 -16.86
CA ALA A 193 -0.38 -34.93 -18.08
C ALA A 193 -1.90 -34.70 -18.01
N THR A 194 -2.31 -33.45 -18.29
CA THR A 194 -3.32 -33.19 -19.34
C THR A 194 -3.06 -31.83 -20.01
N GLU A 195 -2.48 -31.92 -21.21
CA GLU A 195 -2.69 -31.12 -22.43
C GLU A 195 -2.78 -29.57 -22.37
N GLU A 196 -1.66 -28.99 -22.80
CA GLU A 196 -1.51 -27.86 -23.75
C GLU A 196 -2.78 -27.12 -24.23
N LYS A 197 -2.79 -25.80 -23.98
CA LYS A 197 -3.25 -24.82 -24.98
C LYS A 197 -2.13 -23.84 -25.31
N SER A 198 -1.42 -24.18 -26.38
CA SER A 198 -0.82 -23.29 -27.39
C SER A 198 -0.26 -21.94 -26.92
N ILE A 199 1.06 -21.93 -26.75
CA ILE A 199 1.92 -20.75 -26.90
C ILE A 199 1.71 -20.22 -28.34
N PRO A 200 1.33 -18.96 -28.57
CA PRO A 200 1.48 -18.36 -29.89
C PRO A 200 2.89 -17.77 -30.01
N ASP A 201 3.63 -18.24 -31.01
CA ASP A 201 4.91 -17.71 -31.52
C ASP A 201 4.75 -16.32 -32.18
N THR A 202 4.03 -15.40 -31.54
CA THR A 202 3.84 -14.02 -32.00
C THR A 202 4.51 -13.03 -31.05
N ALA A 203 4.98 -11.89 -31.59
CA ALA A 203 5.56 -10.80 -30.79
C ALA A 203 4.59 -10.32 -29.69
N PHE A 204 3.29 -10.46 -29.94
CA PHE A 204 2.19 -10.24 -28.99
C PHE A 204 2.23 -11.22 -27.80
N GLY A 205 2.34 -12.53 -28.06
CA GLY A 205 2.42 -13.55 -27.00
C GLY A 205 3.67 -13.43 -26.12
N LYS A 206 4.82 -13.06 -26.72
CA LYS A 206 6.06 -12.79 -25.96
C LYS A 206 5.93 -11.58 -25.05
N ARG A 207 5.34 -10.48 -25.53
CA ARG A 207 5.07 -9.30 -24.70
C ARG A 207 4.11 -9.60 -23.55
N LEU A 208 3.08 -10.41 -23.81
CA LEU A 208 2.13 -10.83 -22.78
C LEU A 208 2.83 -11.67 -21.71
N SER A 209 3.64 -12.64 -22.13
CA SER A 209 4.44 -13.49 -21.23
C SER A 209 5.52 -12.69 -20.47
N GLU A 210 6.13 -11.67 -21.08
CA GLU A 210 7.07 -10.75 -20.41
C GLU A 210 6.40 -9.89 -19.33
N ILE A 211 5.12 -9.55 -19.50
CA ILE A 211 4.34 -8.79 -18.52
C ILE A 211 3.84 -9.71 -17.42
N GLU A 212 3.29 -10.88 -17.79
CA GLU A 212 2.81 -11.89 -16.87
C GLU A 212 3.95 -12.51 -16.04
N SER A 213 5.18 -12.60 -16.58
CA SER A 213 6.38 -13.03 -15.83
C SER A 213 6.89 -11.99 -14.81
N LYS A 214 6.46 -10.72 -14.92
CA LYS A 214 6.70 -9.70 -13.88
C LYS A 214 5.64 -9.76 -12.77
N ALA A 215 4.52 -10.43 -13.02
CA ALA A 215 3.48 -10.69 -12.02
C ALA A 215 3.86 -11.93 -11.19
N SER A 216 3.59 -11.87 -9.89
CA SER A 216 3.62 -13.06 -9.02
C SER A 216 2.40 -13.96 -9.25
N PHE A 217 1.22 -13.37 -9.50
CA PHE A 217 0.00 -14.06 -9.92
C PHE A 217 -0.80 -13.17 -10.87
N VAL A 218 -1.46 -13.79 -11.84
CA VAL A 218 -2.37 -13.09 -12.75
C VAL A 218 -3.78 -13.58 -12.44
N VAL A 219 -4.65 -12.67 -12.00
CA VAL A 219 -6.06 -12.95 -11.71
C VAL A 219 -6.94 -12.36 -12.80
N GLU A 220 -8.03 -13.02 -13.13
CA GLU A 220 -9.01 -12.43 -14.05
C GLU A 220 -9.84 -11.38 -13.32
N GLY A 221 -9.92 -10.18 -13.92
CA GLY A 221 -10.72 -9.08 -13.40
C GLY A 221 -11.50 -8.40 -14.50
N CYS A 222 -12.57 -7.73 -14.11
CA CYS A 222 -13.35 -6.87 -14.99
C CYS A 222 -13.27 -5.42 -14.50
N CYS A 223 -13.24 -4.47 -15.43
CA CYS A 223 -13.36 -3.07 -15.07
C CYS A 223 -14.80 -2.76 -14.62
N VAL A 224 -14.95 -1.87 -13.64
CA VAL A 224 -16.29 -1.34 -13.34
C VAL A 224 -16.69 -0.40 -14.46
N LEU A 225 -17.73 -0.77 -15.21
CA LEU A 225 -18.22 0.03 -16.34
C LEU A 225 -19.02 1.23 -15.84
N SER A 226 -18.78 2.40 -16.43
CA SER A 226 -19.53 3.64 -16.15
C SER A 226 -19.90 4.35 -17.46
N PRO A 227 -21.06 4.00 -18.06
CA PRO A 227 -21.46 4.48 -19.40
C PRO A 227 -21.64 6.01 -19.51
N VAL A 228 -21.98 6.69 -18.40
CA VAL A 228 -22.35 8.12 -18.41
C VAL A 228 -21.16 9.01 -18.03
N ARG A 229 -20.43 8.67 -16.97
CA ARG A 229 -19.36 9.50 -16.39
C ARG A 229 -17.99 8.82 -16.34
N GLY A 230 -17.88 7.58 -16.81
CA GLY A 230 -16.62 6.86 -16.88
C GLY A 230 -15.66 7.48 -17.90
N LYS A 231 -14.39 7.16 -17.74
CA LYS A 231 -13.35 7.52 -18.70
C LYS A 231 -13.33 6.49 -19.83
N PRO A 232 -13.24 6.88 -21.11
CA PRO A 232 -13.05 5.93 -22.20
C PRO A 232 -11.81 5.06 -21.95
N ILE A 233 -11.90 3.75 -22.17
CA ILE A 233 -10.76 2.84 -21.96
C ILE A 233 -9.55 3.22 -22.83
N SER A 234 -9.80 3.82 -24.00
CA SER A 234 -8.79 4.33 -24.93
C SER A 234 -8.01 5.53 -24.39
N GLU A 235 -8.53 6.25 -23.39
CA GLU A 235 -7.87 7.41 -22.76
C GLU A 235 -7.16 7.04 -21.46
N VAL A 236 -7.24 5.78 -21.02
CA VAL A 236 -6.57 5.29 -19.81
C VAL A 236 -5.07 5.27 -20.03
N THR A 237 -4.32 5.76 -19.05
CA THR A 237 -2.86 5.85 -19.12
C THR A 237 -2.18 4.90 -18.14
N VAL A 238 -0.97 4.45 -18.48
CA VAL A 238 -0.14 3.68 -17.55
C VAL A 238 0.15 4.53 -16.30
N GLY A 239 -0.06 3.94 -15.13
CA GLY A 239 0.04 4.58 -13.82
C GLY A 239 -1.29 5.06 -13.25
N GLU A 240 -2.38 5.05 -14.03
CA GLU A 240 -3.70 5.53 -13.61
C GLU A 240 -4.40 4.51 -12.67
N ARG A 241 -5.22 5.01 -11.74
CA ARG A 241 -5.92 4.19 -10.74
C ARG A 241 -7.35 3.92 -11.18
N ILE A 242 -7.66 2.65 -11.43
CA ILE A 242 -8.94 2.18 -11.95
C ILE A 242 -9.66 1.30 -10.92
N LEU A 243 -11.00 1.24 -10.98
CA LEU A 243 -11.75 0.28 -10.16
C LEU A 243 -11.83 -1.06 -10.89
N VAL A 244 -11.33 -2.09 -10.22
CA VAL A 244 -11.28 -3.46 -10.72
C VAL A 244 -12.16 -4.33 -9.84
N SER A 245 -13.01 -5.14 -10.46
CA SER A 245 -13.75 -6.20 -9.80
C SER A 245 -13.08 -7.54 -10.11
N LEU A 246 -12.67 -8.28 -9.07
CA LEU A 246 -12.11 -9.61 -9.22
C LEU A 246 -13.27 -10.61 -9.33
N THR A 247 -13.44 -11.22 -10.50
CA THR A 247 -14.61 -12.06 -10.84
C THR A 247 -14.31 -13.55 -10.79
N ALA A 248 -13.04 -13.93 -10.92
CA ALA A 248 -12.61 -15.30 -10.70
C ALA A 248 -12.59 -15.56 -9.19
N GLY A 249 -13.48 -16.42 -8.70
CA GLY A 249 -13.57 -16.87 -7.30
C GLY A 249 -12.38 -17.70 -6.84
N ASP A 250 -11.18 -17.32 -7.28
CA ASP A 250 -9.92 -17.96 -6.98
C ASP A 250 -9.50 -17.62 -5.54
N PRO A 251 -8.78 -18.53 -4.84
CA PRO A 251 -8.27 -18.28 -3.49
C PRO A 251 -7.41 -17.01 -3.38
N VAL A 252 -6.74 -16.62 -4.47
CA VAL A 252 -5.92 -15.40 -4.54
C VAL A 252 -6.80 -14.14 -4.59
N SER A 253 -7.87 -14.15 -5.39
CA SER A 253 -8.84 -13.05 -5.46
C SER A 253 -9.53 -12.81 -4.11
N GLU A 254 -9.95 -13.89 -3.43
CA GLU A 254 -10.58 -13.81 -2.11
C GLU A 254 -9.63 -13.22 -1.05
N LYS A 255 -8.35 -13.63 -1.05
CA LYS A 255 -7.31 -13.06 -0.17
C LYS A 255 -7.10 -11.58 -0.41
N VAL A 256 -7.13 -11.13 -1.68
CA VAL A 256 -7.02 -9.71 -2.01
C VAL A 256 -8.26 -8.95 -1.52
N ILE A 257 -9.47 -9.47 -1.76
CA ILE A 257 -10.71 -8.87 -1.29
C ILE A 257 -10.73 -8.73 0.25
N ASP A 258 -10.28 -9.75 0.97
CA ASP A 258 -10.17 -9.74 2.43
C ASP A 258 -9.10 -8.76 2.94
N ALA A 259 -7.94 -8.70 2.28
CA ALA A 259 -6.86 -7.78 2.63
C ALA A 259 -7.30 -6.31 2.49
N TYR A 260 -8.11 -6.00 1.48
CA TYR A 260 -8.66 -4.66 1.27
C TYR A 260 -9.96 -4.41 2.06
N LYS A 261 -10.44 -5.38 2.86
CA LYS A 261 -11.74 -5.35 3.54
C LYS A 261 -12.90 -4.98 2.59
N ALA A 262 -12.76 -5.37 1.33
CA ALA A 262 -13.66 -4.99 0.25
C ALA A 262 -14.83 -5.97 0.17
N ARG A 263 -15.54 -6.21 1.28
CA ARG A 263 -16.79 -6.98 1.29
C ARG A 263 -17.94 -6.11 1.78
N ASP A 264 -19.06 -6.18 1.09
CA ASP A 264 -20.30 -5.54 1.54
C ASP A 264 -20.92 -6.33 2.72
N HIS A 265 -21.94 -5.75 3.36
CA HIS A 265 -22.68 -6.37 4.47
C HIS A 265 -23.31 -7.73 4.12
N GLU A 266 -23.47 -8.02 2.82
CA GLU A 266 -23.95 -9.30 2.28
C GLU A 266 -22.82 -10.31 1.94
N GLY A 267 -21.55 -9.96 2.19
CA GLY A 267 -20.39 -10.81 1.89
C GLY A 267 -19.93 -10.82 0.43
N LYS A 268 -20.54 -9.99 -0.42
CA LYS A 268 -20.16 -9.82 -1.84
C LYS A 268 -18.89 -8.98 -1.98
N PRO A 269 -18.01 -9.28 -2.94
CA PRO A 269 -16.81 -8.50 -3.19
C PRO A 269 -17.16 -7.12 -3.76
N LEU A 270 -16.59 -6.09 -3.14
CA LEU A 270 -16.61 -4.71 -3.62
C LEU A 270 -15.43 -4.48 -4.57
N PRO A 271 -15.56 -3.54 -5.52
CA PRO A 271 -14.46 -3.19 -6.40
C PRO A 271 -13.28 -2.63 -5.62
N ILE A 272 -12.07 -3.02 -6.02
CA ILE A 272 -10.81 -2.57 -5.44
C ILE A 272 -10.09 -1.61 -6.39
N ILE A 273 -9.27 -0.73 -5.84
CA ILE A 273 -8.49 0.22 -6.64
C ILE A 273 -7.24 -0.49 -7.13
N GLY A 274 -7.15 -0.69 -8.45
CA GLY A 274 -5.96 -1.22 -9.12
C GLY A 274 -5.20 -0.11 -9.87
N ARG A 275 -3.88 -0.18 -9.90
CA ARG A 275 -3.03 0.73 -10.69
C ARG A 275 -2.69 0.12 -12.02
N VAL A 276 -3.00 0.78 -13.13
CA VAL A 276 -2.65 0.32 -14.48
C VAL A 276 -1.13 0.31 -14.62
N ILE A 277 -0.55 -0.85 -14.93
CA ILE A 277 0.88 -1.01 -15.12
C ILE A 277 1.26 -1.11 -16.59
N GLU A 278 0.40 -1.73 -17.41
CA GLU A 278 0.63 -1.95 -18.83
C GLU A 278 -0.70 -2.02 -19.57
N ILE A 279 -0.68 -1.55 -20.81
CA ILE A 279 -1.83 -1.52 -21.72
C ILE A 279 -1.39 -2.18 -23.02
N VAL A 280 -1.97 -3.33 -23.33
CA VAL A 280 -1.64 -4.10 -24.52
C VAL A 280 -2.85 -4.10 -25.46
N PRO A 281 -2.75 -3.53 -26.67
CA PRO A 281 -3.82 -3.61 -27.68
C PRO A 281 -4.03 -5.06 -28.08
N ASN A 282 -5.25 -5.60 -27.97
CA ASN A 282 -5.51 -6.98 -28.34
C ASN A 282 -5.45 -7.13 -29.86
N GLU A 283 -4.60 -8.02 -30.38
CA GLU A 283 -4.53 -8.27 -31.83
C GLU A 283 -5.63 -9.24 -32.32
N GLN A 284 -6.29 -9.96 -31.40
CA GLN A 284 -7.30 -10.98 -31.70
C GLN A 284 -8.74 -10.46 -31.60
N SER A 285 -8.99 -9.39 -30.82
CA SER A 285 -10.29 -8.69 -30.74
C SER A 285 -10.06 -7.18 -30.86
N LYS A 286 -11.09 -6.39 -31.23
CA LYS A 286 -11.00 -4.90 -31.23
C LYS A 286 -11.04 -4.33 -29.81
N GLY A 287 -10.26 -4.90 -28.91
CA GLY A 287 -10.26 -4.63 -27.48
C GLY A 287 -8.86 -4.31 -26.95
N VAL A 288 -8.79 -4.04 -25.66
CA VAL A 288 -7.57 -3.70 -24.94
C VAL A 288 -7.41 -4.69 -23.78
N ILE A 289 -6.20 -5.21 -23.60
CA ILE A 289 -5.82 -5.97 -22.42
C ILE A 289 -5.11 -5.01 -21.46
N LEU A 290 -5.73 -4.75 -20.32
CA LEU A 290 -5.16 -3.97 -19.24
C LEU A 290 -4.58 -4.92 -18.20
N TYR A 291 -3.36 -4.62 -17.74
CA TYR A 291 -2.84 -5.20 -16.52
C TYR A 291 -2.90 -4.14 -15.42
N ALA A 292 -3.61 -4.45 -14.34
CA ALA A 292 -3.73 -3.58 -13.19
C ALA A 292 -3.14 -4.26 -11.95
N LEU A 293 -2.19 -3.61 -11.28
CA LEU A 293 -1.69 -4.01 -9.98
C LEU A 293 -2.78 -3.77 -8.93
N VAL A 294 -3.41 -4.85 -8.47
CA VAL A 294 -4.49 -4.80 -7.46
C VAL A 294 -3.98 -5.07 -6.05
N ALA A 295 -2.93 -5.87 -5.95
CA ALA A 295 -2.20 -6.16 -4.72
C ALA A 295 -0.76 -6.50 -5.09
N LYS A 296 0.14 -6.52 -4.12
CA LYS A 296 1.57 -6.71 -4.39
C LYS A 296 1.83 -8.02 -5.15
N GLY A 297 2.37 -7.91 -6.36
CA GLY A 297 2.65 -9.06 -7.23
C GLY A 297 1.41 -9.67 -7.90
N ILE A 298 0.20 -9.17 -7.61
CA ILE A 298 -1.04 -9.69 -8.19
C ILE A 298 -1.51 -8.71 -9.27
N TYR A 299 -1.44 -9.16 -10.51
CA TYR A 299 -1.93 -8.39 -11.65
C TYR A 299 -3.31 -8.88 -12.01
N ALA A 300 -4.29 -7.99 -11.99
CA ALA A 300 -5.57 -8.23 -12.62
C ALA A 300 -5.40 -8.06 -14.13
N LYS A 301 -5.57 -9.15 -14.87
CA LYS A 301 -5.69 -9.14 -16.32
C LYS A 301 -7.14 -8.85 -16.65
N ILE A 302 -7.35 -7.76 -17.37
CA ILE A 302 -8.67 -7.26 -17.72
C ILE A 302 -8.72 -7.18 -19.24
N VAL A 303 -9.65 -7.91 -19.85
CA VAL A 303 -9.84 -7.92 -21.30
C VAL A 303 -11.17 -7.26 -21.59
N GLU A 304 -11.13 -6.12 -22.29
CA GLU A 304 -12.33 -5.31 -22.57
C GLU A 304 -12.39 -4.95 -24.06
N GLU A 305 -13.60 -4.94 -24.62
CA GLU A 305 -13.83 -4.62 -26.04
C GLU A 305 -14.19 -3.14 -26.20
N GLU A 306 -13.59 -2.43 -27.16
CA GLU A 306 -13.96 -1.04 -27.42
C GLU A 306 -15.33 -0.95 -28.14
N PRO A 307 -16.17 0.07 -27.85
CA PRO A 307 -15.95 1.21 -26.96
C PRO A 307 -16.59 1.04 -25.57
N VAL A 308 -15.78 0.93 -24.51
CA VAL A 308 -16.24 0.92 -23.12
C VAL A 308 -15.69 2.09 -22.30
N ARG A 309 -16.48 2.55 -21.33
CA ARG A 309 -16.10 3.60 -20.38
C ARG A 309 -15.97 2.97 -19.00
N ILE A 310 -14.83 3.17 -18.35
CA ILE A 310 -14.50 2.55 -17.06
C ILE A 310 -14.47 3.57 -15.94
N GLN A 311 -14.72 3.13 -14.71
CA GLN A 311 -14.62 3.94 -13.52
C GLN A 311 -13.17 3.98 -13.02
N THR A 312 -12.63 5.19 -12.90
CA THR A 312 -11.34 5.48 -12.27
C THR A 312 -11.53 6.07 -10.87
N GLU A 313 -10.50 6.02 -10.03
CA GLU A 313 -10.53 6.66 -8.70
C GLU A 313 -10.91 8.15 -8.81
N ALA A 314 -10.39 8.84 -9.82
CA ALA A 314 -10.75 10.23 -10.11
C ALA A 314 -12.25 10.39 -10.44
N THR A 315 -12.82 9.52 -11.28
CA THR A 315 -14.26 9.57 -11.59
C THR A 315 -15.15 9.17 -10.40
N GLN A 316 -14.67 8.27 -9.53
CA GLN A 316 -15.38 7.90 -8.30
C GLN A 316 -15.42 9.09 -7.33
N LEU A 317 -14.30 9.78 -7.12
CA LEU A 317 -14.25 10.99 -6.29
C LEU A 317 -15.14 12.11 -6.84
N ILE A 318 -15.17 12.30 -8.16
CA ILE A 318 -16.08 13.27 -8.80
C ILE A 318 -17.55 12.85 -8.60
N ASN A 319 -17.87 11.57 -8.74
CA ASN A 319 -19.23 11.05 -8.51
C ASN A 319 -19.65 11.22 -7.05
N SER A 320 -18.81 10.86 -6.08
CA SER A 320 -19.11 11.05 -4.66
C SER A 320 -19.23 12.52 -4.28
N THR A 321 -18.42 13.41 -4.85
CA THR A 321 -18.53 14.87 -4.62
C THR A 321 -19.81 15.45 -5.25
N THR A 322 -20.29 14.86 -6.35
CA THR A 322 -21.54 15.28 -7.01
C THR A 322 -22.76 14.69 -6.33
N GLU A 323 -22.69 13.47 -5.78
CA GLU A 323 -23.74 12.86 -4.95
C GLU A 323 -23.93 13.60 -3.63
N ILE A 324 -22.87 14.18 -3.05
CA ILE A 324 -23.00 15.10 -1.90
C ILE A 324 -23.70 16.42 -2.29
N GLN A 325 -23.66 16.82 -3.57
CA GLN A 325 -24.44 17.97 -4.08
C GLN A 325 -25.86 17.57 -4.55
N GLU A 326 -26.11 16.28 -4.80
CA GLU A 326 -27.42 15.70 -5.14
C GLU A 326 -28.08 14.97 -3.95
N GLU A 327 -27.64 15.21 -2.71
CA GLU A 327 -28.58 15.11 -1.60
C GLU A 327 -29.67 16.13 -1.86
N LYS A 328 -30.84 15.65 -2.31
CA LYS A 328 -32.10 16.39 -2.35
C LYS A 328 -32.11 17.35 -1.16
N PRO A 329 -32.32 18.67 -1.35
CA PRO A 329 -32.41 19.56 -0.23
C PRO A 329 -33.48 18.98 0.72
N ALA A 330 -33.04 18.58 1.91
CA ALA A 330 -33.91 18.20 3.01
C ALA A 330 -34.68 19.45 3.41
N GLY A 331 -35.73 19.76 2.66
CA GLY A 331 -36.32 21.09 2.64
C GLY A 331 -37.77 21.11 2.20
N ASP A 332 -38.52 20.04 2.48
CA ASP A 332 -39.99 20.08 2.42
C ASP A 332 -40.62 20.29 3.80
N TRP A 333 -40.00 19.80 4.88
CA TRP A 333 -40.55 20.00 6.23
C TRP A 333 -40.36 21.43 6.75
N LEU A 334 -39.25 22.08 6.40
CA LEU A 334 -38.92 23.44 6.83
C LEU A 334 -39.77 24.49 6.10
N THR A 335 -40.05 24.28 4.81
CA THR A 335 -40.99 25.09 4.01
C THR A 335 -42.43 24.88 4.49
N ILE A 336 -42.85 23.64 4.74
CA ILE A 336 -44.17 23.35 5.35
C ILE A 336 -44.30 24.03 6.72
N LEU A 337 -43.26 23.99 7.56
CA LEU A 337 -43.26 24.63 8.87
C LEU A 337 -43.37 26.16 8.76
N ILE A 338 -42.62 26.78 7.83
CA ILE A 338 -42.71 28.23 7.56
C ILE A 338 -44.12 28.63 7.08
N VAL A 339 -44.73 27.84 6.18
CA VAL A 339 -46.10 28.11 5.69
C VAL A 339 -47.12 27.97 6.83
N ILE A 340 -46.99 26.95 7.68
CA ILE A 340 -47.88 26.77 8.84
C ILE A 340 -47.76 27.96 9.81
N VAL A 341 -46.54 28.40 10.13
CA VAL A 341 -46.33 29.57 11.00
C VAL A 341 -46.95 30.83 10.37
N PHE A 342 -46.78 31.02 9.06
CA PHE A 342 -47.35 32.17 8.36
C PHE A 342 -48.89 32.18 8.38
N VAL A 343 -49.53 31.03 8.18
CA VAL A 343 -51.00 30.89 8.26
C VAL A 343 -51.51 31.17 9.67
N ILE A 344 -50.83 30.66 10.71
CA ILE A 344 -51.19 30.95 12.11
C ILE A 344 -51.07 32.44 12.41
N LEU A 345 -50.04 33.11 11.89
CA LEU A 345 -49.81 34.54 12.09
C LEU A 345 -50.93 35.36 11.45
N ILE A 346 -51.34 35.04 10.21
CA ILE A 346 -52.48 35.71 9.54
C ILE A 346 -53.78 35.48 10.31
N LEU A 347 -54.07 34.25 10.73
CA LEU A 347 -55.27 33.94 11.52
C LEU A 347 -55.30 34.71 12.84
N SER A 348 -54.16 34.82 13.52
CA SER A 348 -54.06 35.60 14.76
C SER A 348 -54.32 37.10 14.52
N LEU A 349 -53.86 37.64 13.39
CA LEU A 349 -54.08 39.03 13.00
C LEU A 349 -55.56 39.30 12.67
N VAL A 350 -56.22 38.37 11.98
CA VAL A 350 -57.66 38.47 11.67
C VAL A 350 -58.50 38.41 12.94
N ILE A 351 -58.19 37.50 13.87
CA ILE A 351 -58.88 37.42 15.16
C ILE A 351 -58.67 38.70 15.97
N LEU A 352 -57.44 39.20 16.02
CA LEU A 352 -57.12 40.44 16.73
C LEU A 352 -57.92 41.63 16.14
N PHE A 353 -58.03 41.70 14.81
CA PHE A 353 -58.80 42.74 14.14
C PHE A 353 -60.30 42.63 14.44
N TYR A 354 -60.83 41.42 14.54
CA TYR A 354 -62.23 41.13 14.86
C TYR A 354 -62.58 41.35 16.34
N VAL A 355 -61.59 41.32 17.23
CA VAL A 355 -61.76 41.58 18.67
C VAL A 355 -61.59 43.07 18.98
N ILE A 356 -60.86 43.82 18.14
CA ILE A 356 -60.59 45.25 18.30
C ILE A 356 -61.61 46.14 17.54
N SER A 357 -62.21 45.65 16.44
CA SER A 357 -63.43 46.23 15.85
C SER A 357 -64.67 45.76 16.60
#